data_AF-A0A351QSM5-F1
#
_entry.id   AF-A0A351QSM5-F1
#
_cell.length_a   1.000
_cell.length_b   1.000
_cell.length_c   1.000
_cell.angle_alpha   90.00
_cell.angle_beta   90.00
_cell.angle_gamma   90.00
#
_symmetry.space_group_name_H-M   'P 1'
#
loop_
_entity.id
_entity.type
_entity.pdbx_description
1 polymer ?
#
loop_
_entity_poly.entity_id
_entity_poly.type
_entity_poly.pdbx_seq_one_letter_code
_entity_poly.pdbx_strand_id
1 'polypeptide(L)'
;MKKYANFKRYFITPFPMKPGFGSNTGDVIDWSSTINKSFLFFYDNKNYTLVINEYYRDLPKVNVTFKEIDKNFTLYTNTVKNLSFAKILKPNRCNDFEFNIDDIITTNKSQLKIIDTKYVKIDNLTFKEYTYHCLSCNYIGT
;
A
#
# COMPACT_ATOMS: atom_id res chain seq x y z
N MET A 1 -24.16 7.90 2.30
CA MET A 1 -23.18 6.88 2.70
C MET A 1 -22.04 6.87 1.68
N LYS A 2 -20.81 7.26 2.06
CA LYS A 2 -19.66 7.34 1.12
C LYS A 2 -19.09 5.92 0.93
N LYS A 3 -19.29 5.30 -0.23
CA LYS A 3 -18.55 4.08 -0.63
C LYS A 3 -17.09 4.45 -0.89
N TYR A 4 -16.16 3.74 -0.26
CA TYR A 4 -14.72 3.91 -0.47
C TYR A 4 -14.22 2.76 -1.35
N ALA A 5 -13.41 3.07 -2.37
CA ALA A 5 -12.90 2.10 -3.33
C ALA A 5 -11.69 1.34 -2.75
N ASN A 6 -11.59 0.04 -3.05
CA ASN A 6 -10.50 -0.84 -2.62
C ASN A 6 -9.43 -0.96 -3.69
N PHE A 7 -8.17 -0.69 -3.35
CA PHE A 7 -7.06 -0.58 -4.29
C PHE A 7 -5.95 -1.59 -3.96
N LYS A 8 -5.63 -2.51 -4.89
CA LYS A 8 -4.43 -3.36 -4.81
C LYS A 8 -3.18 -2.51 -5.07
N ARG A 9 -2.08 -2.71 -4.32
CA ARG A 9 -0.82 -1.95 -4.51
C ARG A 9 0.43 -2.78 -4.22
N TYR A 10 1.40 -2.83 -5.13
CA TYR A 10 2.71 -3.44 -4.88
C TYR A 10 3.76 -3.00 -5.91
N PHE A 11 5.03 -2.98 -5.50
CA PHE A 11 6.15 -2.80 -6.42
C PHE A 11 6.42 -4.12 -7.14
N ILE A 12 6.43 -4.07 -8.47
CA ILE A 12 6.81 -5.20 -9.33
C ILE A 12 8.34 -5.26 -9.40
N THR A 13 8.98 -4.10 -9.56
CA THR A 13 10.44 -4.00 -9.56
C THR A 13 10.95 -3.89 -8.11
N PRO A 14 11.83 -4.78 -7.65
CA PRO A 14 12.41 -4.68 -6.31
C PRO A 14 13.31 -3.45 -6.20
N PHE A 15 13.35 -2.83 -5.02
CA PHE A 15 14.29 -1.76 -4.73
C PHE A 15 15.70 -2.32 -4.53
N PRO A 16 16.75 -1.62 -4.99
CA PRO A 16 18.11 -1.80 -4.52
C PRO A 16 18.17 -1.79 -2.99
N MET A 17 18.76 -2.83 -2.43
CA MET A 17 18.97 -2.98 -1.00
C MET A 17 20.45 -2.90 -0.68
N LYS A 18 20.78 -2.43 0.52
CA LYS A 18 22.11 -2.55 1.12
C LYS A 18 22.00 -3.00 2.57
N PRO A 19 23.05 -3.60 3.13
CA PRO A 19 23.08 -3.91 4.55
C PRO A 19 22.75 -2.69 5.39
N GLY A 20 21.86 -2.85 6.36
CA GLY A 20 21.62 -1.83 7.38
C GLY A 20 22.88 -1.59 8.21
N PHE A 21 23.10 -0.34 8.62
CA PHE A 21 24.14 0.00 9.60
C PHE A 21 23.49 0.21 10.97
N GLY A 22 24.16 -0.27 12.04
CA GLY A 22 23.72 -0.10 13.42
C GLY A 22 22.73 -1.17 13.92
N SER A 23 21.76 -0.78 14.75
CA SER A 23 20.74 -1.67 15.36
C SER A 23 19.71 -2.22 14.38
N ASN A 24 19.80 -1.89 13.09
CA ASN A 24 18.98 -2.49 12.04
C ASN A 24 19.61 -3.82 11.61
N THR A 25 19.07 -4.93 12.10
CA THR A 25 19.55 -6.29 11.80
C THR A 25 19.14 -6.81 10.41
N GLY A 26 18.85 -5.92 9.46
CA GLY A 26 18.37 -6.29 8.13
C GLY A 26 18.72 -5.30 7.03
N ASP A 27 18.42 -5.69 5.80
CA ASP A 27 18.63 -4.88 4.61
C ASP A 27 17.71 -3.64 4.59
N VAL A 28 18.30 -2.52 4.19
CA VAL A 28 17.59 -1.25 3.99
C VAL A 28 17.67 -0.85 2.53
N ILE A 29 16.70 -0.05 2.07
CA ILE A 29 16.73 0.48 0.71
C ILE A 29 17.99 1.34 0.53
N ASP A 30 18.74 1.06 -0.52
CA ASP A 30 19.87 1.88 -0.91
C ASP A 30 19.41 3.08 -1.74
N TRP A 31 18.88 4.11 -1.05
CA TRP A 31 18.32 5.29 -1.70
C TRP A 31 19.27 5.94 -2.71
N SER A 32 20.57 5.98 -2.43
CA SER A 32 21.58 6.51 -3.35
C SER A 32 21.56 5.79 -4.71
N SER A 33 21.41 4.47 -4.72
CA SER A 33 21.38 3.69 -5.97
C SER A 33 20.00 3.58 -6.59
N THR A 34 18.96 4.17 -5.97
CA THR A 34 17.61 4.27 -6.55
C THR A 34 17.43 5.51 -7.44
N ILE A 35 18.28 6.53 -7.27
CA ILE A 35 18.19 7.80 -8.00
C ILE A 35 18.30 7.56 -9.51
N ASN A 36 17.43 8.22 -10.27
CA ASN A 36 17.24 8.12 -11.72
C ASN A 36 16.86 6.72 -12.23
N LYS A 37 16.48 5.79 -11.34
CA LYS A 37 15.95 4.48 -11.73
C LYS A 37 14.43 4.50 -11.82
N SER A 38 13.93 3.68 -12.74
CA SER A 38 12.51 3.44 -12.95
C SER A 38 12.10 2.13 -12.26
N PHE A 39 10.96 2.17 -11.58
CA PHE A 39 10.39 1.04 -10.85
C PHE A 39 8.97 0.82 -11.32
N LEU A 40 8.66 -0.40 -11.75
CA LEU A 40 7.29 -0.79 -12.06
C LEU A 40 6.52 -1.02 -10.77
N PHE A 41 5.32 -0.50 -10.74
CA PHE A 41 4.43 -0.58 -9.60
C PHE A 41 3.00 -0.78 -10.10
N PHE A 42 2.27 -1.66 -9.44
CA PHE A 42 0.87 -1.92 -9.70
C PHE A 42 0.01 -1.16 -8.69
N TYR A 43 -1.01 -0.44 -9.17
CA TYR A 43 -2.06 0.16 -8.37
C TYR A 43 -3.39 0.14 -9.07
N ASP A 44 -4.44 -0.27 -8.37
CA ASP A 44 -5.81 -0.19 -8.88
C ASP A 44 -5.96 -0.80 -10.29
N ASN A 45 -5.47 -2.03 -10.47
CA ASN A 45 -5.50 -2.74 -11.76
C ASN A 45 -4.75 -2.06 -12.91
N LYS A 46 -3.85 -1.13 -12.60
CA LYS A 46 -2.99 -0.42 -13.56
C LYS A 46 -1.52 -0.51 -13.16
N ASN A 47 -0.67 -0.53 -14.18
CA ASN A 47 0.77 -0.41 -14.01
C ASN A 47 1.17 1.06 -14.14
N TYR A 48 2.07 1.48 -13.26
CA TYR A 48 2.70 2.79 -13.27
C TYR A 48 4.22 2.61 -13.27
N THR A 49 4.90 3.61 -13.81
CA THR A 49 6.34 3.74 -13.66
C THR A 49 6.64 4.82 -12.63
N LEU A 50 7.38 4.46 -11.59
CA LEU A 50 7.93 5.38 -10.60
C LEU A 50 9.38 5.67 -10.95
N VAL A 51 9.74 6.94 -11.11
CA VAL A 51 11.13 7.41 -11.21
C VAL A 51 11.49 8.11 -9.91
N ILE A 52 12.58 7.68 -9.26
CA ILE A 52 13.10 8.37 -8.09
C ILE A 52 14.08 9.44 -8.58
N ASN A 53 13.74 10.72 -8.48
CA ASN A 53 14.58 11.79 -8.99
C ASN A 53 15.68 12.17 -8.00
N GLU A 54 15.34 12.31 -6.73
CA GLU A 54 16.27 12.80 -5.70
C GLU A 54 15.94 12.20 -4.34
N TYR A 55 16.94 12.10 -3.45
CA TYR A 55 16.78 11.71 -2.06
C TYR A 55 17.59 12.65 -1.16
N TYR A 56 16.92 13.21 -0.15
CA TYR A 56 17.52 14.06 0.86
C TYR A 56 17.67 13.27 2.16
N ARG A 57 18.90 13.13 2.65
CA ARG A 57 19.21 12.34 3.84
C ARG A 57 18.87 13.06 5.14
N ASP A 58 19.24 14.34 5.24
CA ASP A 58 19.14 15.12 6.49
C ASP A 58 17.70 15.39 6.92
N LEU A 59 16.81 15.48 5.93
CA LEU A 59 15.36 15.42 6.10
C LEU A 59 14.87 14.30 5.19
N PRO A 60 14.70 13.05 5.69
CA PRO A 60 14.44 11.89 4.84
C PRO A 60 13.21 12.11 3.97
N LYS A 61 13.48 12.53 2.73
CA LYS A 61 12.52 12.96 1.73
C LYS A 61 13.01 12.45 0.39
N VAL A 62 12.09 11.96 -0.41
CA VAL A 62 12.35 11.48 -1.76
C VAL A 62 11.51 12.33 -2.71
N ASN A 63 12.16 12.89 -3.72
CA ASN A 63 11.51 13.49 -4.86
C ASN A 63 11.28 12.39 -5.90
N VAL A 64 10.03 12.19 -6.30
CA VAL A 64 9.66 11.13 -7.22
C VAL A 64 8.76 11.65 -8.33
N THR A 65 8.97 11.17 -9.56
CA THR A 65 8.08 11.40 -10.69
C THR A 65 7.38 10.11 -11.08
N PHE A 66 6.06 10.17 -11.22
CA PHE A 66 5.25 9.07 -11.71
C PHE A 66 4.91 9.31 -13.17
N LYS A 67 4.93 8.23 -13.93
CA LYS A 67 4.40 8.19 -15.28
C LYS A 67 3.25 7.18 -15.33
N GLU A 68 2.03 7.69 -15.44
CA GLU A 68 0.91 6.96 -16.04
C GLU A 68 0.97 7.21 -17.55
N ILE A 69 0.38 6.34 -18.36
CA ILE A 69 0.48 6.26 -19.83
C ILE A 69 0.45 7.64 -20.55
N ASP A 70 -0.22 8.67 -19.98
CA ASP A 70 -0.22 10.04 -20.53
C ASP A 70 -0.11 11.17 -19.47
N LYS A 71 0.38 10.88 -18.26
CA LYS A 71 0.44 11.89 -17.17
C LYS A 71 1.71 11.77 -16.34
N ASN A 72 2.36 12.92 -16.13
CA ASN A 72 3.50 13.05 -15.25
C ASN A 72 3.10 13.79 -13.97
N PHE A 73 3.45 13.22 -12.82
CA PHE A 73 3.25 13.86 -11.52
C PHE A 73 4.55 13.84 -10.75
N THR A 74 4.93 14.95 -10.13
CA THR A 74 6.11 15.03 -9.27
C THR A 74 5.69 15.34 -7.84
N LEU A 75 6.27 14.65 -6.86
CA LEU A 75 6.01 14.90 -5.45
C LEU A 75 7.20 14.62 -4.55
N TYR A 76 7.14 15.23 -3.37
CA TYR A 76 8.06 15.01 -2.27
C TYR A 76 7.37 14.17 -1.19
N THR A 77 7.98 13.05 -0.80
CA THR A 77 7.45 12.18 0.27
C THR A 77 8.54 11.69 1.19
N ASN A 78 8.22 11.55 2.47
CA ASN A 78 9.13 11.01 3.48
C ASN A 78 9.07 9.48 3.53
N THR A 79 8.14 8.86 2.79
CA THR A 79 7.89 7.42 2.83
C THR A 79 7.57 6.90 1.44
N VAL A 80 8.58 6.34 0.76
CA VAL A 80 8.39 5.65 -0.53
C VAL A 80 7.78 4.26 -0.32
N LYS A 81 8.16 3.57 0.76
CA LYS A 81 7.60 2.25 1.13
C LYS A 81 6.10 2.33 1.49
N ASN A 82 5.65 3.46 2.04
CA ASN A 82 4.25 3.71 2.43
C ASN A 82 3.49 4.55 1.39
N LEU A 83 3.96 4.59 0.13
CA LEU A 83 3.25 5.20 -0.99
C LEU A 83 1.91 4.48 -1.23
N SER A 84 0.93 4.83 -0.41
CA SER A 84 -0.46 4.70 -0.77
C SER A 84 -0.70 5.73 -1.87
N PHE A 85 -0.59 5.33 -3.13
CA PHE A 85 -0.87 6.18 -4.30
C PHE A 85 -2.22 6.89 -4.22
N ALA A 86 -3.16 6.27 -3.49
CA ALA A 86 -4.45 6.85 -3.15
C ALA A 86 -4.31 8.19 -2.39
N LYS A 87 -3.32 8.34 -1.49
CA LYS A 87 -3.07 9.58 -0.74
C LYS A 87 -2.59 10.74 -1.62
N ILE A 88 -1.94 10.43 -2.74
CA ILE A 88 -1.34 11.39 -3.66
C ILE A 88 -2.38 12.01 -4.61
N LEU A 89 -3.42 11.25 -4.97
CA LEU A 89 -4.42 11.69 -5.95
C LEU A 89 -5.70 12.31 -5.36
N LYS A 90 -5.99 12.12 -4.07
CA LYS A 90 -6.96 12.88 -3.24
C LYS A 90 -7.08 12.26 -1.82
N PRO A 91 -6.65 12.95 -0.75
CA PRO A 91 -6.27 12.37 0.56
C PRO A 91 -7.38 11.88 1.51
N ASN A 92 -8.65 11.71 1.10
CA ASN A 92 -9.73 11.34 2.05
C ASN A 92 -10.13 9.84 2.08
N ARG A 93 -9.45 8.92 1.35
CA ARG A 93 -10.07 7.60 1.01
C ARG A 93 -9.13 6.38 0.97
N CYS A 94 -8.03 6.37 1.71
CA CYS A 94 -6.89 5.51 1.36
C CYS A 94 -6.65 4.43 2.40
N ASN A 95 -7.65 3.55 2.49
CA ASN A 95 -7.87 2.37 3.31
C ASN A 95 -6.61 1.65 3.83
N ASP A 96 -6.61 1.40 5.14
CA ASP A 96 -5.57 0.74 5.92
C ASP A 96 -6.00 -0.67 6.41
N PHE A 97 -6.98 -1.28 5.76
CA PHE A 97 -7.37 -2.68 5.99
C PHE A 97 -6.25 -3.64 5.55
N GLU A 98 -6.01 -4.66 6.36
CA GLU A 98 -5.04 -5.74 6.16
C GLU A 98 -5.47 -6.70 5.05
N PHE A 99 -6.77 -6.98 4.97
CA PHE A 99 -7.38 -7.83 3.95
C PHE A 99 -8.31 -7.03 3.03
N ASN A 100 -8.31 -7.37 1.74
CA ASN A 100 -9.19 -6.76 0.74
C ASN A 100 -10.47 -7.57 0.60
N ILE A 101 -11.54 -6.93 0.10
CA ILE A 101 -12.71 -7.65 -0.39
C ILE A 101 -12.28 -8.66 -1.47
N ASP A 102 -12.88 -9.84 -1.43
CA ASP A 102 -12.58 -11.05 -2.21
C ASP A 102 -11.30 -11.80 -1.82
N ASP A 103 -10.50 -11.30 -0.89
CA ASP A 103 -9.38 -12.09 -0.34
C ASP A 103 -9.92 -13.32 0.40
N ILE A 104 -9.25 -14.46 0.20
CA ILE A 104 -9.57 -15.73 0.86
C ILE A 104 -8.50 -16.01 1.91
N ILE A 105 -8.90 -15.97 3.18
CA ILE A 105 -8.05 -16.24 4.33
C ILE A 105 -8.20 -17.72 4.69
N THR A 106 -7.09 -18.45 4.71
CA THR A 106 -7.09 -19.86 5.13
C THR A 106 -6.83 -19.93 6.63
N THR A 107 -7.80 -20.45 7.38
CA THR A 107 -7.66 -20.76 8.81
C THR A 107 -7.47 -22.26 9.01
N ASN A 108 -7.16 -22.68 10.23
CA ASN A 108 -7.09 -24.09 10.60
C ASN A 108 -8.44 -24.85 10.46
N LYS A 109 -9.56 -24.15 10.37
CA LYS A 109 -10.91 -24.75 10.35
C LYS A 109 -11.67 -24.53 9.04
N SER A 110 -11.37 -23.46 8.30
CA SER A 110 -12.08 -23.07 7.09
C SER A 110 -11.31 -22.04 6.28
N GLN A 111 -11.74 -21.84 5.03
CA GLN A 111 -11.47 -20.63 4.27
C GLN A 111 -12.55 -19.57 4.51
N LEU A 112 -12.13 -18.31 4.69
CA LEU A 112 -13.00 -17.16 4.88
C LEU A 112 -12.79 -16.20 3.72
N LYS A 113 -13.85 -15.87 2.99
CA LYS A 113 -13.81 -14.85 1.94
C LYS A 113 -14.24 -13.51 2.52
N ILE A 114 -13.41 -12.49 2.45
CA ILE A 114 -13.81 -11.13 2.84
C ILE A 114 -14.83 -10.61 1.83
N ILE A 115 -15.96 -10.12 2.31
CA ILE A 115 -17.05 -9.61 1.46
C ILE A 115 -17.33 -8.12 1.68
N ASP A 116 -16.95 -7.57 2.84
CA ASP A 116 -17.04 -6.14 3.10
C ASP A 116 -15.98 -5.70 4.13
N THR A 117 -15.66 -4.40 4.11
CA THR A 117 -14.71 -3.76 5.04
C THR A 117 -15.24 -2.39 5.43
N LYS A 118 -15.28 -2.09 6.73
CA LYS A 118 -15.73 -0.77 7.19
C LYS A 118 -15.01 -0.33 8.47
N TYR A 119 -14.99 0.98 8.69
CA TYR A 119 -14.57 1.53 9.98
C TYR A 119 -15.78 1.62 10.90
N VAL A 120 -15.64 1.10 12.11
CA VAL A 120 -16.66 1.17 13.16
C VAL A 120 -16.12 2.03 14.28
N LYS A 121 -16.96 2.93 14.78
CA LYS A 121 -16.62 3.77 15.92
C LYS A 121 -17.28 3.20 17.17
N ILE A 122 -16.47 2.79 18.14
CA ILE A 122 -16.92 2.35 19.46
C ILE A 122 -16.28 3.33 20.44
N ASP A 123 -17.12 4.07 21.15
CA ASP A 123 -16.73 5.23 21.96
C ASP A 123 -15.88 6.24 21.16
N ASN A 124 -14.67 6.52 21.64
CA ASN A 124 -13.73 7.44 21.03
C ASN A 124 -12.69 6.73 20.14
N LEU A 125 -12.83 5.42 19.93
CA LEU A 125 -11.90 4.60 19.15
C LEU A 125 -12.51 4.20 17.80
N THR A 126 -11.66 4.12 16.78
CA THR A 126 -12.03 3.68 15.43
C THR A 126 -11.40 2.32 15.15
N PHE A 127 -12.24 1.33 14.90
CA PHE A 127 -11.86 -0.05 14.62
C PHE A 127 -12.08 -0.37 13.14
N LYS A 128 -11.32 -1.36 12.66
CA LYS A 128 -11.51 -1.97 11.34
C LYS A 128 -12.31 -3.23 11.52
N GLU A 129 -13.44 -3.32 10.83
CA GLU A 129 -14.30 -4.50 10.83
C GLU A 129 -14.31 -5.12 9.43
N TYR A 130 -14.26 -6.45 9.38
CA TYR A 130 -14.31 -7.23 8.14
C TYR A 130 -15.54 -8.10 8.16
N THR A 131 -16.45 -7.92 7.21
CA THR A 131 -17.49 -8.92 6.98
C THR A 131 -16.89 -10.05 6.15
N TYR A 132 -17.09 -11.29 6.57
CA TYR A 132 -16.56 -12.46 5.88
C TYR A 132 -17.63 -13.53 5.67
N HIS A 133 -17.47 -14.30 4.59
CA HIS A 133 -18.24 -15.50 4.27
C HIS A 133 -17.36 -16.74 4.48
N CYS A 134 -17.77 -17.61 5.39
CA CYS A 134 -17.14 -18.89 5.62
C CYS A 134 -17.48 -19.86 4.48
N LEU A 135 -16.48 -20.26 3.70
CA LEU A 135 -16.70 -21.11 2.52
C LEU A 135 -17.05 -22.57 2.88
N SER A 136 -16.77 -23.00 4.11
CA SER A 136 -17.06 -24.38 4.54
C SER A 136 -18.48 -24.56 5.09
N CYS A 137 -19.04 -23.55 5.77
CA CYS A 137 -20.36 -23.66 6.42
C CYS A 137 -21.36 -22.58 5.98
N ASN A 138 -21.01 -21.76 5.00
CA ASN A 138 -21.81 -20.65 4.48
C ASN A 138 -22.22 -19.58 5.51
N TYR A 139 -21.59 -19.57 6.69
CA TYR A 139 -21.82 -18.54 7.71
C TYR A 139 -21.28 -17.17 7.26
N ILE A 140 -22.01 -16.10 7.58
CA ILE A 140 -21.57 -14.71 7.39
C ILE A 140 -21.30 -14.11 8.77
N GLY A 141 -20.07 -13.66 8.99
CA GLY A 141 -19.64 -13.03 10.24
C GLY A 141 -19.00 -11.67 10.02
N THR A 142 -18.69 -10.99 11.12
CA THR A 142 -17.99 -9.70 11.22
C THR A 142 -16.90 -9.77 12.27
#